data_AF-A0A1R0GM06-F1
#
_entry.id   AF-A0A1R0GM06-F1
#
_cell.length_a   1.000
_cell.length_b   1.000
_cell.length_c   1.000
_cell.angle_alpha   90.00
_cell.angle_beta   90.00
_cell.angle_gamma   90.00
#
_symmetry.space_group_name_H-M   'P 1'
#
loop_
_entity.id
_entity.type
_entity.pdbx_description
1 polymer ?
#
loop_
_entity_poly.entity_id
_entity_poly.type
_entity_poly.pdbx_seq_one_letter_code
_entity_poly.pdbx_strand_id
1 'polypeptide(L)'
;MTSRDSAFQPYALMNALSSKTKLMASTEQQDAQEAFQLISTALRDEQQLLARHIQKANLSLVTHDQKILENPLIGLVASRLGCTDCNYIELIRHFAFDNLSLFLPLTNDVCLLEAALIEYMALEELTDVVCRKCFLLSQFSGINRWLSFISSVSKFIDRYSSDLVVSVDGGSTITTEKIVVKKNSVLAFLKKKYGDFSHRKTQHSFRNGDSSSSDEDEDEYGKISVCPDFGQNFEPLYKSTLQNPSVTGTCKENDEFLRILNDLKLEITTIAKQLVEIIKTDPQQQFNPDPKLIPRLPRNGGRSSMSTKQSIIARPPSLLTLHLARSAISYDGDIIKNNCFVKIPEFLDLTSYVTNGTLETSDPTKSIKDPSNDDERVIYKLVSLVVHFGTHSYGHFITYRRKPSGQLITPLMSSTKLSSLKNHDDFRASSENSNDWYFVSDEEVQRVSIRDALGANPYLLFYERI
;
A
#
# COMPACT_ATOMS: atom_id res chain seq x y z
N MET A 1 -8.63 39.07 -41.99
CA MET A 1 -7.60 39.88 -41.31
C MET A 1 -7.97 39.92 -39.83
N THR A 2 -7.51 38.95 -39.04
CA THR A 2 -7.66 38.98 -37.58
C THR A 2 -6.51 39.83 -37.02
N SER A 3 -6.82 40.81 -36.16
CA SER A 3 -5.80 41.67 -35.56
C SER A 3 -4.81 40.81 -34.76
N ARG A 4 -3.52 40.95 -35.07
CA ARG A 4 -2.45 40.11 -34.52
C ARG A 4 -2.07 40.42 -33.06
N ASP A 5 -2.72 41.40 -32.43
CA ASP A 5 -2.33 41.95 -31.12
C ASP A 5 -3.48 41.97 -30.09
N SER A 6 -4.41 41.01 -30.10
CA SER A 6 -5.42 40.90 -29.04
C SER A 6 -5.06 39.79 -28.06
N ALA A 7 -5.09 40.08 -26.76
CA ALA A 7 -4.92 39.08 -25.71
C ALA A 7 -5.92 37.92 -25.87
N PHE A 8 -5.46 36.69 -25.65
CA PHE A 8 -6.32 35.50 -25.72
C PHE A 8 -7.24 35.44 -24.49
N GLN A 9 -8.54 35.23 -24.72
CA GLN A 9 -9.53 35.12 -23.66
C GLN A 9 -9.99 33.66 -23.50
N PRO A 10 -9.67 32.98 -22.39
CA PRO A 10 -9.94 31.56 -22.21
C PRO A 10 -11.39 31.22 -21.80
N TYR A 11 -12.39 32.03 -22.19
CA TYR A 11 -13.78 31.86 -21.73
C TYR A 11 -14.38 30.48 -22.04
N ALA A 12 -14.05 29.89 -23.20
CA ALA A 12 -14.53 28.56 -23.56
C ALA A 12 -14.02 27.49 -22.59
N LEU A 13 -12.75 27.58 -22.19
CA LEU A 13 -12.16 26.66 -21.22
C LEU A 13 -12.75 26.87 -19.83
N MET A 14 -12.87 28.13 -19.38
CA MET A 14 -13.45 28.44 -18.08
C MET A 14 -14.91 27.98 -17.98
N ASN A 15 -15.72 28.20 -19.02
CA ASN A 15 -17.12 27.74 -19.08
C ASN A 15 -17.22 26.20 -19.08
N ALA A 16 -16.27 25.50 -19.72
CA ALA A 16 -16.23 24.05 -19.69
C ALA A 16 -15.87 23.54 -18.28
N LEU A 17 -14.90 24.16 -17.61
CA LEU A 17 -14.50 23.80 -16.25
C LEU A 17 -15.57 24.14 -15.21
N SER A 18 -16.24 25.29 -15.35
CA SER A 18 -17.31 25.73 -14.44
C SER A 18 -18.52 24.80 -14.45
N SER A 19 -18.73 24.06 -15.56
CA SER A 19 -19.75 23.01 -15.63
C SER A 19 -19.44 21.80 -14.74
N LYS A 20 -18.16 21.57 -14.44
CA LYS A 20 -17.69 20.47 -13.58
C LYS A 20 -17.55 20.88 -12.12
N THR A 21 -17.13 22.12 -11.83
CA THR A 21 -16.99 22.61 -10.45
C THR A 21 -17.48 24.05 -10.30
N LYS A 22 -18.22 24.32 -9.22
CA LYS A 22 -18.68 25.68 -8.88
C LYS A 22 -17.53 26.63 -8.52
N LEU A 23 -16.40 26.08 -8.09
CA LEU A 23 -15.18 26.84 -7.75
C LEU A 23 -14.66 27.63 -8.95
N MET A 24 -14.63 27.01 -10.13
CA MET A 24 -14.16 27.65 -11.37
C MET A 24 -15.21 28.56 -12.03
N ALA A 25 -16.43 28.61 -11.48
CA ALA A 25 -17.47 29.56 -11.86
C ALA A 25 -17.41 30.87 -11.05
N SER A 26 -16.64 30.88 -9.96
CA SER A 26 -16.50 32.01 -9.06
C SER A 26 -15.54 33.06 -9.61
N THR A 27 -15.70 34.31 -9.18
CA THR A 27 -14.72 35.39 -9.40
C THR A 27 -13.64 35.42 -8.30
N GLU A 28 -13.67 34.47 -7.38
CA GLU A 28 -12.69 34.34 -6.29
C GLU A 28 -11.34 33.80 -6.79
N GLN A 29 -10.25 34.16 -6.09
CA GLN A 29 -8.92 33.63 -6.36
C GLN A 29 -8.87 32.12 -6.10
N GLN A 30 -8.23 31.38 -7.01
CA GLN A 30 -8.11 29.92 -6.94
C GLN A 30 -6.64 29.50 -6.98
N ASP A 31 -6.35 28.32 -6.44
CA ASP A 31 -5.01 27.74 -6.50
C ASP A 31 -4.72 27.18 -7.91
N ALA A 32 -3.56 27.54 -8.48
CA ALA A 32 -3.12 27.04 -9.78
C ALA A 32 -2.89 25.51 -9.79
N GLN A 33 -2.52 24.91 -8.65
CA GLN A 33 -2.38 23.46 -8.52
C GLN A 33 -3.74 22.76 -8.55
N GLU A 34 -4.75 23.34 -7.91
CA GLU A 34 -6.11 22.83 -7.95
C GLU A 34 -6.69 22.92 -9.37
N ALA A 35 -6.49 24.06 -10.04
CA ALA A 35 -6.87 24.21 -11.44
C ALA A 35 -6.18 23.18 -12.35
N PHE A 36 -4.88 22.92 -12.15
CA PHE A 36 -4.16 21.88 -12.86
C PHE A 36 -4.79 20.49 -12.63
N GLN A 37 -5.12 20.14 -11.39
CA GLN A 37 -5.73 18.86 -11.05
C GLN A 37 -7.12 18.69 -11.66
N LEU A 38 -7.93 19.75 -11.67
CA LEU A 38 -9.24 19.73 -12.33
C LEU A 38 -9.11 19.48 -13.84
N ILE A 39 -8.17 20.15 -14.50
CA ILE A 39 -7.90 19.95 -15.93
C ILE A 39 -7.39 18.53 -16.19
N SER A 40 -6.40 18.07 -15.42
CA SER A 40 -5.81 16.72 -15.58
C SER A 40 -6.84 15.62 -15.38
N THR A 41 -7.69 15.73 -14.35
CA THR A 41 -8.78 14.80 -14.08
C THR A 41 -9.80 14.82 -15.22
N ALA A 42 -10.19 16.01 -15.69
CA ALA A 42 -11.13 16.14 -16.80
C ALA A 42 -10.62 15.48 -18.09
N LEU A 43 -9.33 15.66 -18.41
CA LEU A 43 -8.68 15.02 -19.55
C LEU A 43 -8.61 13.49 -19.39
N ARG A 44 -8.33 13.00 -18.19
CA ARG A 44 -8.30 11.56 -17.89
C ARG A 44 -9.67 10.91 -18.07
N ASP A 45 -10.72 11.56 -17.57
CA ASP A 45 -12.09 11.08 -17.73
C ASP A 45 -12.49 11.03 -19.21
N GLU A 46 -12.16 12.08 -19.97
CA GLU A 46 -12.43 12.16 -21.41
C GLU A 46 -11.68 11.07 -22.18
N GLN A 47 -10.40 10.84 -21.87
CA GLN A 47 -9.60 9.78 -22.47
C GLN A 47 -10.19 8.39 -22.16
N GLN A 48 -10.67 8.17 -20.93
CA GLN A 48 -11.30 6.91 -20.55
C GLN A 48 -12.63 6.69 -21.29
N LEU A 49 -13.43 7.75 -21.45
CA LEU A 49 -14.66 7.70 -22.24
C LEU A 49 -14.34 7.38 -23.71
N LEU A 50 -13.36 8.05 -24.31
CA LEU A 50 -12.94 7.80 -25.69
C LEU A 50 -12.48 6.35 -25.88
N ALA A 51 -11.65 5.83 -24.97
CA ALA A 51 -11.18 4.45 -25.02
C ALA A 51 -12.34 3.44 -25.00
N ARG A 52 -13.35 3.65 -24.15
CA ARG A 52 -14.56 2.80 -24.12
C ARG A 52 -15.37 2.89 -25.42
N HIS A 53 -15.48 4.08 -26.02
CA HIS A 53 -16.18 4.26 -27.29
C HIS A 53 -15.43 3.55 -28.44
N ILE A 54 -14.11 3.69 -28.52
CA ILE A 54 -13.27 3.00 -29.50
C ILE A 54 -13.37 1.48 -29.32
N GLN A 55 -13.33 0.98 -28.07
CA GLN A 55 -13.50 -0.45 -27.79
C GLN A 55 -14.85 -0.97 -28.29
N LYS A 56 -15.94 -0.23 -28.07
CA LYS A 56 -17.28 -0.58 -28.59
C LYS A 56 -17.34 -0.51 -30.11
N ALA A 57 -16.71 0.50 -30.73
CA ALA A 57 -16.67 0.67 -32.17
C ALA A 57 -15.88 -0.47 -32.86
N ASN A 58 -14.77 -0.91 -32.26
CA ASN A 58 -13.94 -2.01 -32.77
C ASN A 58 -14.60 -3.41 -32.63
N LEU A 59 -15.67 -3.55 -31.83
CA LEU A 59 -16.54 -4.75 -31.88
C LEU A 59 -17.42 -4.78 -33.14
N SER A 60 -17.65 -3.64 -33.78
CA SER A 60 -18.17 -3.59 -35.15
C SER A 60 -16.99 -3.81 -36.09
N LEU A 61 -17.12 -4.69 -37.09
CA LEU A 61 -16.07 -5.24 -37.98
C LEU A 61 -15.26 -4.23 -38.84
N VAL A 62 -15.18 -2.96 -38.43
CA VAL A 62 -14.41 -1.90 -39.10
C VAL A 62 -13.25 -1.50 -38.19
N THR A 63 -12.05 -1.95 -38.52
CA THR A 63 -10.82 -1.54 -37.83
C THR A 63 -10.57 -0.05 -38.04
N HIS A 64 -10.83 0.76 -37.01
CA HIS A 64 -10.43 2.16 -37.02
C HIS A 64 -9.03 2.25 -36.43
N ASP A 65 -8.04 2.62 -37.26
CA ASP A 65 -6.66 2.88 -36.82
C ASP A 65 -6.56 4.25 -36.10
N GLN A 66 -7.44 4.45 -35.10
CA GLN A 66 -7.43 5.64 -34.26
C GLN A 66 -6.43 5.41 -33.12
N LYS A 67 -5.25 6.03 -33.26
CA LYS A 67 -4.28 6.10 -32.16
C LYS A 67 -4.86 6.93 -31.03
N ILE A 68 -5.09 6.29 -29.87
CA ILE A 68 -5.40 7.00 -28.64
C ILE A 68 -4.18 7.83 -28.28
N LEU A 69 -4.34 9.15 -28.18
CA LEU A 69 -3.28 10.03 -27.71
C LEU A 69 -3.06 9.74 -26.23
N GLU A 70 -1.88 9.24 -25.88
CA GLU A 70 -1.50 9.05 -24.47
C GLU A 70 -1.29 10.41 -23.81
N ASN A 71 -1.81 10.57 -22.59
CA ASN A 71 -1.62 11.80 -21.84
C ASN A 71 -0.13 11.92 -21.42
N PRO A 72 0.60 12.93 -21.92
CA PRO A 72 2.05 13.03 -21.71
C PRO A 72 2.45 13.32 -20.26
N LEU A 73 1.50 13.73 -19.42
CA LEU A 73 1.71 14.03 -18.00
C LEU A 73 1.72 12.78 -17.12
N ILE A 74 1.18 11.64 -17.60
CA ILE A 74 0.95 10.47 -16.75
C ILE A 74 2.21 9.62 -16.63
N GLY A 75 2.79 9.59 -15.42
CA GLY A 75 3.83 8.65 -15.00
C GLY A 75 3.29 7.53 -14.10
N LEU A 76 4.17 6.60 -13.69
CA LEU A 76 3.91 5.59 -12.67
C LEU A 76 4.94 5.67 -11.56
N VAL A 77 4.50 5.61 -10.31
CA VAL A 77 5.34 5.38 -9.12
C VAL A 77 5.18 3.93 -8.69
N ALA A 78 6.28 3.24 -8.41
CA ALA A 78 6.30 1.97 -7.70
C ALA A 78 6.44 2.22 -6.19
N SER A 79 5.57 1.61 -5.40
CA SER A 79 5.56 1.72 -3.95
C SER A 79 5.72 0.34 -3.31
N ARG A 80 6.72 0.21 -2.43
CA ARG A 80 7.03 -1.02 -1.69
C ARG A 80 6.82 -0.78 -0.20
N LEU A 81 6.10 -1.70 0.44
CA LEU A 81 5.94 -1.78 1.89
C LEU A 81 6.58 -3.08 2.39
N GLY A 82 7.43 -2.98 3.41
CA GLY A 82 8.16 -4.12 3.96
C GLY A 82 8.17 -4.12 5.48
N CYS A 83 8.04 -5.29 6.08
CA CYS A 83 8.08 -5.49 7.52
C CYS A 83 9.50 -5.89 7.96
N THR A 84 10.09 -5.14 8.89
CA THR A 84 11.46 -5.40 9.38
C THR A 84 11.54 -6.57 10.37
N ASP A 85 10.41 -6.93 11.00
CA ASP A 85 10.38 -8.02 11.99
C ASP A 85 10.46 -9.40 11.35
N CYS A 86 9.80 -9.59 10.20
CA CYS A 86 9.70 -10.89 9.52
C CYS A 86 10.25 -10.89 8.09
N ASN A 87 10.87 -9.77 7.67
CA ASN A 87 11.42 -9.50 6.33
C ASN A 87 10.43 -9.77 5.19
N TYR A 88 9.14 -9.61 5.47
CA TYR A 88 8.11 -9.76 4.45
C TYR A 88 7.95 -8.45 3.68
N ILE A 89 8.06 -8.52 2.36
CA ILE A 89 7.77 -7.42 1.45
C ILE A 89 6.45 -7.72 0.75
N GLU A 90 5.53 -6.77 0.78
CA GLU A 90 4.29 -6.87 0.02
C GLU A 90 4.54 -6.72 -1.48
N LEU A 91 3.58 -7.14 -2.29
CA LEU A 91 3.58 -6.89 -3.72
C LEU A 91 3.75 -5.39 -4.00
N ILE A 92 4.70 -5.06 -4.88
CA ILE A 92 4.97 -3.68 -5.28
C ILE A 92 3.77 -3.13 -6.03
N ARG A 93 3.18 -2.07 -5.49
CA ARG A 93 2.01 -1.42 -6.09
C ARG A 93 2.47 -0.30 -7.02
N HIS A 94 1.79 -0.16 -8.14
CA HIS A 94 2.02 0.93 -9.08
C HIS A 94 0.87 1.92 -9.00
N PHE A 95 1.19 3.20 -8.86
CA PHE A 95 0.22 4.29 -8.84
C PHE A 95 0.50 5.26 -9.98
N ALA A 96 -0.52 5.62 -10.73
CA ALA A 96 -0.41 6.67 -11.74
C ALA A 96 -0.34 8.04 -11.07
N PHE A 97 0.52 8.91 -11.59
CA PHE A 97 0.62 10.30 -11.16
C PHE A 97 0.67 11.21 -12.38
N ASP A 98 0.17 12.43 -12.23
CA ASP A 98 0.25 13.51 -13.21
C ASP A 98 1.07 14.71 -12.71
N ASN A 99 1.36 14.75 -11.40
CA ASN A 99 2.31 15.65 -10.77
C ASN A 99 2.93 14.96 -9.55
N LEU A 100 4.13 15.38 -9.16
CA LEU A 100 4.73 15.05 -7.86
C LEU A 100 4.67 16.30 -6.98
N SER A 101 4.00 16.19 -5.84
CA SER A 101 3.93 17.25 -4.83
C SER A 101 5.07 17.09 -3.83
N LEU A 102 6.04 17.99 -3.89
CA LEU A 102 7.26 17.96 -3.09
C LEU A 102 7.13 18.89 -1.89
N PHE A 103 7.43 18.37 -0.70
CA PHE A 103 7.50 19.17 0.52
C PHE A 103 8.81 19.96 0.57
N LEU A 104 8.72 21.18 1.09
CA LEU A 104 9.86 22.08 1.24
C LEU A 104 10.26 22.21 2.72
N PRO A 105 11.56 22.35 3.02
CA PRO A 105 12.01 22.59 4.39
C PRO A 105 11.46 23.94 4.90
N LEU A 106 11.06 23.98 6.19
CA LEU A 106 10.57 25.20 6.84
C LEU A 106 11.70 26.05 7.46
N THR A 107 12.83 25.42 7.79
CA THR A 107 13.94 26.06 8.52
C THR A 107 14.96 26.70 7.60
N ASN A 108 15.01 26.28 6.33
CA ASN A 108 16.05 26.70 5.39
C ASN A 108 15.48 27.73 4.42
N ASP A 109 16.14 28.87 4.31
CA ASP A 109 15.74 29.90 3.35
C ASP A 109 15.97 29.48 1.90
N VAL A 110 16.83 28.48 1.65
CA VAL A 110 17.20 27.99 0.32
C VAL A 110 17.30 26.46 0.34
N CYS A 111 16.75 25.80 -0.68
CA CYS A 111 16.97 24.37 -0.93
C CYS A 111 17.19 24.07 -2.42
N LEU A 112 17.73 22.89 -2.72
CA LEU A 112 17.86 22.38 -4.09
C LEU A 112 16.60 21.58 -4.45
N LEU A 113 16.16 21.65 -5.72
CA LEU A 113 15.06 20.82 -6.21
C LEU A 113 15.35 19.33 -6.02
N GLU A 114 16.58 18.92 -6.27
CA GLU A 114 17.06 17.55 -6.11
C GLU A 114 16.95 17.10 -4.66
N ALA A 115 17.20 17.97 -3.68
CA ALA A 115 17.03 17.63 -2.27
C ALA A 115 15.57 17.32 -1.92
N ALA A 116 14.62 18.08 -2.49
CA ALA A 116 13.19 17.80 -2.31
C ALA A 116 12.76 16.50 -3.00
N LEU A 117 13.35 16.15 -4.14
CA LEU A 117 13.13 14.86 -4.82
C LEU A 117 13.70 13.68 -4.03
N ILE A 118 14.90 13.84 -3.45
CA ILE A 118 15.52 12.83 -2.58
C ILE A 118 14.62 12.56 -1.38
N GLU A 119 14.13 13.61 -0.71
CA GLU A 119 13.24 13.47 0.43
C GLU A 119 11.93 12.77 0.05
N TYR A 120 11.32 13.15 -1.08
CA TYR A 120 10.09 12.53 -1.57
C TYR A 120 10.23 11.02 -1.84
N MET A 121 11.43 10.56 -2.23
CA MET A 121 11.70 9.16 -2.57
C MET A 121 12.52 8.42 -1.51
N ALA A 122 12.71 9.03 -0.34
CA ALA A 122 13.45 8.44 0.76
C ALA A 122 12.77 7.17 1.26
N LEU A 123 13.56 6.29 1.87
CA LEU A 123 13.04 5.14 2.59
C LEU A 123 12.47 5.64 3.92
N GLU A 124 11.15 5.54 4.07
CA GLU A 124 10.42 5.95 5.27
C GLU A 124 10.34 4.79 6.27
N GLU A 125 10.55 5.08 7.55
CA GLU A 125 10.26 4.16 8.65
C GLU A 125 8.86 4.45 9.22
N LEU A 126 8.05 3.40 9.33
CA LEU A 126 6.67 3.45 9.77
C LEU A 126 6.48 2.57 11.01
N THR A 127 5.82 3.09 12.03
CA THR A 127 5.36 2.31 13.19
C THR A 127 3.91 1.88 13.00
N ASP A 128 3.48 0.88 13.77
CA ASP A 128 2.07 0.43 13.82
C ASP A 128 1.46 -0.14 12.52
N VAL A 129 2.31 -0.52 11.56
CA VAL A 129 1.85 -1.15 10.31
C VAL A 129 1.40 -2.59 10.59
N VAL A 130 0.21 -2.94 10.10
CA VAL A 130 -0.30 -4.32 10.15
C VAL A 130 0.42 -5.16 9.10
N CYS A 131 1.28 -6.07 9.56
CA CYS A 131 1.95 -7.03 8.71
C CYS A 131 1.16 -8.33 8.63
N ARG A 132 0.74 -8.68 7.40
CA ARG A 132 -0.01 -9.90 7.13
C ARG A 132 0.75 -11.17 7.50
N LYS A 133 2.05 -11.27 7.18
CA LYS A 133 2.86 -12.46 7.54
C LYS A 133 3.03 -12.60 9.05
N CYS A 134 3.29 -11.51 9.79
CA CYS A 134 3.32 -11.54 11.26
C CYS A 134 1.98 -11.97 11.85
N PHE A 135 0.86 -11.54 11.26
CA PHE A 135 -0.47 -12.00 11.67
C PHE A 135 -0.59 -13.52 11.49
N LEU A 136 -0.27 -14.05 10.31
CA LEU A 136 -0.33 -15.48 10.04
C LEU A 136 0.62 -16.30 10.94
N LEU A 137 1.82 -15.80 11.23
CA LEU A 137 2.74 -16.43 12.19
C LEU A 137 2.15 -16.47 13.60
N SER A 138 1.45 -15.41 14.01
CA SER A 138 0.76 -15.37 15.31
C SER A 138 -0.39 -16.40 15.35
N GLN A 139 -1.16 -16.53 14.26
CA GLN A 139 -2.19 -17.57 14.11
C GLN A 139 -1.56 -18.96 14.25
N PHE A 140 -0.47 -19.23 13.52
CA PHE A 140 0.21 -20.52 13.54
C PHE A 140 0.72 -20.88 14.94
N SER A 141 1.28 -19.92 15.67
CA SER A 141 1.70 -20.12 17.06
C SER A 141 0.54 -20.50 17.98
N GLY A 142 -0.63 -19.87 17.79
CA GLY A 142 -1.86 -20.17 18.53
C GLY A 142 -2.38 -21.57 18.22
N ILE A 143 -2.36 -21.98 16.95
CA ILE A 143 -2.76 -23.32 16.51
C ILE A 143 -1.84 -24.40 17.12
N ASN A 144 -0.53 -24.19 17.14
CA ASN A 144 0.41 -25.15 17.73
C ASN A 144 0.22 -25.32 19.24
N ARG A 145 -0.12 -24.24 19.96
CA ARG A 145 -0.50 -24.33 21.38
C ARG A 145 -1.73 -25.21 21.57
N TRP A 146 -2.73 -25.09 20.70
CA TRP A 146 -3.91 -25.95 20.70
C TRP A 146 -3.59 -27.42 20.39
N LEU A 147 -2.73 -27.71 19.41
CA LEU A 147 -2.29 -29.08 19.11
C LEU A 147 -1.54 -29.72 20.28
N SER A 148 -0.70 -28.95 20.97
CA SER A 148 0.00 -29.39 22.19
C SER A 148 -1.01 -29.70 23.30
N PHE A 149 -2.02 -28.84 23.47
CA PHE A 149 -3.08 -29.05 24.44
C PHE A 149 -3.88 -30.34 24.20
N ILE A 150 -4.35 -30.56 22.96
CA ILE A 150 -5.10 -31.77 22.58
C ILE A 150 -4.26 -33.02 22.81
N SER A 151 -2.96 -32.98 22.48
CA SER A 151 -2.05 -34.10 22.70
C SER A 151 -1.83 -34.41 24.19
N SER A 152 -1.77 -33.39 25.05
CA SER A 152 -1.70 -33.59 26.51
C SER A 152 -2.99 -34.20 27.08
N VAL A 153 -4.16 -33.77 26.58
CA VAL A 153 -5.46 -34.35 26.98
C VAL A 153 -5.58 -35.81 26.54
N SER A 154 -5.20 -36.14 25.31
CA SER A 154 -5.17 -37.53 24.81
C SER A 154 -4.25 -38.42 25.65
N LYS A 155 -3.01 -38.00 25.93
CA LYS A 155 -2.07 -38.74 26.79
C LYS A 155 -2.60 -38.95 28.21
N PHE A 156 -3.29 -37.94 28.77
CA PHE A 156 -3.92 -38.05 30.07
C PHE A 156 -4.99 -39.14 30.03
N ILE A 157 -5.87 -39.12 29.04
CA ILE A 157 -6.95 -40.11 28.91
C ILE A 157 -6.37 -41.51 28.69
N ASP A 158 -5.38 -41.68 27.80
CA ASP A 158 -4.75 -42.98 27.58
C ASP A 158 -4.13 -43.53 28.87
N ARG A 159 -3.43 -42.69 29.64
CA ARG A 159 -2.77 -43.08 30.90
C ARG A 159 -3.76 -43.50 31.99
N TYR A 160 -4.94 -42.88 32.03
CA TYR A 160 -5.95 -43.15 33.06
C TYR A 160 -7.12 -44.02 32.56
N SER A 161 -7.14 -44.39 31.28
CA SER A 161 -8.17 -45.26 30.67
C SER A 161 -7.72 -46.72 30.53
N SER A 162 -6.42 -47.01 30.62
CA SER A 162 -5.94 -48.38 30.87
C SER A 162 -6.00 -48.66 32.38
N ASP A 163 -6.89 -49.56 32.78
CA ASP A 163 -7.13 -49.95 34.17
C ASP A 163 -5.84 -50.15 34.99
N LEU A 164 -5.76 -49.50 36.15
CA LEU A 164 -4.82 -49.86 37.21
C LEU A 164 -5.33 -51.17 37.86
N VAL A 165 -4.98 -52.33 37.30
CA VAL A 165 -5.19 -53.62 37.99
C VAL A 165 -3.95 -53.91 38.82
N VAL A 166 -3.98 -53.52 40.10
CA VAL A 166 -3.00 -53.99 41.08
C VAL A 166 -3.53 -55.29 41.66
N SER A 167 -3.02 -56.42 41.18
CA SER A 167 -3.21 -57.72 41.83
C SER A 167 -2.09 -57.94 42.84
N VAL A 168 -2.44 -58.07 44.11
CA VAL A 168 -1.54 -58.58 45.16
C VAL A 168 -2.20 -59.81 45.75
N ASP A 169 -1.59 -60.97 45.54
CA ASP A 169 -1.98 -62.22 46.19
C ASP A 169 -1.48 -62.24 47.63
N GLY A 170 -2.40 -62.54 48.56
CA GLY A 170 -2.08 -63.07 49.88
C GLY A 170 -2.64 -62.29 51.08
N GLY A 171 -3.83 -62.69 51.53
CA GLY A 171 -4.18 -62.69 52.96
C GLY A 171 -5.00 -61.51 53.48
N SER A 172 -6.32 -61.71 53.51
CA SER A 172 -7.34 -61.09 54.38
C SER A 172 -7.57 -59.56 54.30
N THR A 173 -8.79 -59.23 53.84
CA THR A 173 -9.50 -57.94 53.89
C THR A 173 -8.85 -56.76 53.15
N ILE A 174 -9.25 -56.58 51.88
CA ILE A 174 -9.01 -55.35 51.12
C ILE A 174 -10.29 -54.97 50.37
N THR A 175 -10.88 -53.82 50.70
CA THR A 175 -11.85 -53.11 49.87
C THR A 175 -11.12 -52.51 48.67
N THR A 176 -11.44 -52.97 47.46
CA THR A 176 -10.91 -52.38 46.22
C THR A 176 -11.52 -51.00 45.99
N GLU A 177 -10.84 -49.92 46.37
CA GLU A 177 -11.17 -48.60 45.84
C GLU A 177 -10.68 -48.49 44.39
N LYS A 178 -11.64 -48.65 43.46
CA LYS A 178 -11.46 -48.33 42.04
C LYS A 178 -11.22 -46.82 41.91
N ILE A 179 -10.03 -46.40 41.49
CA ILE A 179 -9.77 -45.00 41.11
C ILE A 179 -10.48 -44.74 39.77
N VAL A 180 -11.72 -44.30 39.83
CA VAL A 180 -12.50 -43.89 38.64
C VAL A 180 -12.22 -42.41 38.38
N VAL A 181 -11.49 -42.10 37.31
CA VAL A 181 -11.38 -40.71 36.82
C VAL A 181 -12.75 -40.27 36.31
N LYS A 182 -13.40 -39.35 37.05
CA LYS A 182 -14.73 -38.84 36.69
C LYS A 182 -14.68 -38.08 35.37
N LYS A 183 -15.18 -38.68 34.29
CA LYS A 183 -15.43 -38.10 32.95
C LYS A 183 -16.00 -36.68 33.01
N ASN A 184 -16.92 -36.44 33.95
CA ASN A 184 -17.58 -35.15 34.14
C ASN A 184 -16.66 -34.03 34.65
N SER A 185 -15.55 -34.34 35.33
CA SER A 185 -14.62 -33.32 35.85
C SER A 185 -13.72 -32.75 34.76
N VAL A 186 -13.28 -33.60 33.81
CA VAL A 186 -12.48 -33.15 32.65
C VAL A 186 -13.37 -32.39 31.66
N LEU A 187 -14.54 -32.93 31.33
CA LEU A 187 -15.51 -32.25 30.47
C LEU A 187 -16.04 -30.96 31.08
N ALA A 188 -16.34 -30.92 32.40
CA ALA A 188 -16.75 -29.68 33.07
C ALA A 188 -15.60 -28.67 33.18
N PHE A 189 -14.35 -29.10 33.40
CA PHE A 189 -13.20 -28.21 33.36
C PHE A 189 -12.99 -27.61 31.97
N LEU A 190 -13.09 -28.43 30.91
CA LEU A 190 -12.99 -27.99 29.52
C LEU A 190 -14.15 -27.05 29.15
N LYS A 191 -15.39 -27.38 29.50
CA LYS A 191 -16.57 -26.52 29.30
C LYS A 191 -16.51 -25.22 30.09
N LYS A 192 -16.06 -25.25 31.34
CA LYS A 192 -15.88 -24.07 32.21
C LYS A 192 -14.77 -23.15 31.72
N LYS A 193 -13.70 -23.69 31.14
CA LYS A 193 -12.55 -22.91 30.68
C LYS A 193 -12.66 -22.47 29.21
N TYR A 194 -13.35 -23.21 28.36
CA TYR A 194 -13.36 -23.01 26.89
C TYR A 194 -14.74 -22.96 26.23
N GLY A 195 -15.85 -23.21 26.95
CA GLY A 195 -17.20 -23.23 26.39
C GLY A 195 -17.63 -24.59 25.81
N ASP A 196 -18.86 -24.68 25.29
CA ASP A 196 -19.43 -25.92 24.74
C ASP A 196 -18.85 -26.28 23.36
N PHE A 197 -18.28 -27.49 23.24
CA PHE A 197 -17.83 -28.06 21.98
C PHE A 197 -19.04 -28.65 21.23
N SER A 198 -19.66 -27.90 20.33
CA SER A 198 -20.68 -28.43 19.43
C SER A 198 -20.05 -28.94 18.14
N HIS A 199 -19.95 -30.26 17.99
CA HIS A 199 -19.60 -30.90 16.73
C HIS A 199 -20.80 -30.77 15.78
N ARG A 200 -20.72 -29.91 14.76
CA ARG A 200 -21.59 -30.00 13.58
C ARG A 200 -20.70 -30.38 12.40
N LYS A 201 -21.05 -31.45 11.70
CA LYS A 201 -20.50 -31.75 10.37
C LYS A 201 -20.84 -30.57 9.45
N THR A 202 -19.89 -29.70 9.16
CA THR A 202 -20.06 -28.65 8.16
C THR A 202 -19.83 -29.28 6.79
N GLN A 203 -20.90 -29.38 6.00
CA GLN A 203 -20.80 -29.60 4.57
C GLN A 203 -20.10 -28.38 3.97
N HIS A 204 -18.98 -28.60 3.30
CA HIS A 204 -18.35 -27.59 2.45
C HIS A 204 -19.33 -27.18 1.35
N SER A 205 -19.77 -25.92 1.38
CA SER A 205 -20.27 -25.23 0.19
C SER A 205 -19.57 -23.88 0.09
N PHE A 206 -18.66 -23.76 -0.87
CA PHE A 206 -18.07 -22.50 -1.28
C PHE A 206 -19.18 -21.55 -1.75
N ARG A 207 -19.30 -20.39 -1.11
CA ARG A 207 -20.04 -19.25 -1.65
C ARG A 207 -19.10 -18.06 -1.71
N ASN A 208 -18.85 -17.60 -2.93
CA ASN A 208 -18.32 -16.27 -3.19
C ASN A 208 -19.41 -15.27 -2.84
N GLY A 209 -19.08 -14.30 -1.99
CA GLY A 209 -20.01 -13.24 -1.60
C GLY A 209 -19.23 -12.05 -1.08
N ASP A 210 -19.03 -11.07 -1.96
CA ASP A 210 -18.73 -9.69 -1.61
C ASP A 210 -19.84 -9.14 -0.70
N SER A 211 -19.45 -8.56 0.43
CA SER A 211 -20.20 -7.46 1.04
C SER A 211 -19.34 -6.76 2.08
N SER A 212 -19.00 -5.52 1.75
CA SER A 212 -18.54 -4.47 2.65
C SER A 212 -19.59 -4.17 3.73
N SER A 213 -19.18 -4.11 4.99
CA SER A 213 -19.81 -3.24 5.98
C SER A 213 -18.76 -2.83 7.01
N SER A 214 -18.58 -1.51 7.10
CA SER A 214 -17.88 -0.76 8.12
C SER A 214 -18.65 -0.84 9.43
N ASP A 215 -18.00 -1.28 10.51
CA ASP A 215 -18.40 -0.93 11.87
C ASP A 215 -17.12 -0.60 12.65
N GLU A 216 -17.04 0.65 13.07
CA GLU A 216 -16.03 1.20 13.99
C GLU A 216 -16.44 0.80 15.41
N ASP A 217 -15.66 -0.05 16.07
CA ASP A 217 -15.72 -0.22 17.51
C ASP A 217 -14.32 0.01 18.09
N GLU A 218 -14.18 1.16 18.76
CA GLU A 218 -13.10 1.48 19.69
C GLU A 218 -13.17 0.52 20.88
N ASP A 219 -12.15 -0.33 21.08
CA ASP A 219 -12.06 -1.13 22.30
C ASP A 219 -10.67 -1.09 22.95
N GLU A 220 -10.70 -0.37 24.06
CA GLU A 220 -9.87 -0.28 25.26
C GLU A 220 -8.77 -1.35 25.50
N TYR A 221 -7.57 -0.83 25.78
CA TYR A 221 -6.36 -1.55 26.16
C TYR A 221 -6.54 -2.41 27.43
N GLY A 222 -6.54 -3.74 27.27
CA GLY A 222 -6.35 -4.70 28.35
C GLY A 222 -5.01 -5.42 28.26
N LYS A 223 -3.99 -4.97 28.99
CA LYS A 223 -2.77 -5.75 29.27
C LYS A 223 -3.17 -7.05 29.99
N ILE A 224 -3.22 -8.17 29.27
CA ILE A 224 -3.33 -9.50 29.89
C ILE A 224 -1.96 -10.17 29.81
N SER A 225 -1.28 -10.21 30.95
CA SER A 225 -0.04 -10.94 31.17
C SER A 225 -0.24 -12.43 30.86
N VAL A 226 0.61 -12.96 29.99
CA VAL A 226 0.69 -14.38 29.70
C VAL A 226 1.38 -15.06 30.89
N CYS A 227 0.64 -15.81 31.70
CA CYS A 227 1.25 -16.67 32.73
C CYS A 227 2.01 -17.84 32.07
N PRO A 228 3.33 -18.01 32.30
CA PRO A 228 4.12 -19.05 31.65
C PRO A 228 4.04 -20.46 32.29
N ASP A 229 3.54 -20.60 33.52
CA ASP A 229 3.73 -21.84 34.29
C ASP A 229 2.43 -22.63 34.51
N PHE A 230 2.18 -23.64 33.67
CA PHE A 230 1.04 -24.57 33.84
C PHE A 230 1.44 -26.03 34.06
N GLY A 231 2.72 -26.35 34.16
CA GLY A 231 3.22 -27.71 34.36
C GLY A 231 3.06 -28.28 35.77
N GLN A 232 2.82 -27.46 36.80
CA GLN A 232 2.96 -27.88 38.21
C GLN A 232 1.63 -28.01 39.00
N ASN A 233 0.48 -27.62 38.44
CA ASN A 233 -0.76 -27.45 39.23
C ASN A 233 -1.81 -28.57 39.09
N PHE A 234 -1.49 -29.70 38.44
CA PHE A 234 -2.46 -30.80 38.27
C PHE A 234 -2.63 -31.68 39.52
N GLU A 235 -1.65 -31.69 40.42
CA GLU A 235 -1.59 -32.61 41.56
C GLU A 235 -2.42 -32.20 42.81
N PRO A 236 -2.56 -30.90 43.16
CA PRO A 236 -3.30 -30.52 44.37
C PRO A 236 -4.83 -30.50 44.20
N LEU A 237 -5.34 -30.19 43.00
CA LEU A 237 -6.79 -30.11 42.69
C LEU A 237 -7.48 -31.49 42.65
N TYR A 238 -6.69 -32.56 42.53
CA TYR A 238 -7.17 -33.94 42.49
C TYR A 238 -7.63 -34.45 43.86
N LYS A 239 -6.99 -34.00 44.96
CA LYS A 239 -7.26 -34.52 46.31
C LYS A 239 -8.58 -34.05 46.94
N SER A 240 -9.19 -32.96 46.46
CA SER A 240 -10.41 -32.40 47.06
C SER A 240 -11.73 -32.91 46.46
N THR A 241 -11.70 -33.65 45.34
CA THR A 241 -12.92 -34.00 44.56
C THR A 241 -13.44 -35.43 44.82
N LEU A 242 -12.85 -36.15 45.79
CA LEU A 242 -13.10 -37.58 46.06
C LEU A 242 -14.40 -37.89 46.83
N GLN A 243 -15.19 -36.91 47.27
CA GLN A 243 -16.24 -37.15 48.27
C GLN A 243 -17.63 -37.64 47.78
N ASN A 244 -17.81 -38.10 46.52
CA ASN A 244 -19.11 -38.71 46.11
C ASN A 244 -18.97 -39.57 44.84
N PRO A 245 -19.11 -40.92 44.89
CA PRO A 245 -18.99 -41.77 43.70
C PRO A 245 -20.36 -42.29 43.24
N SER A 246 -20.84 -41.87 42.07
CA SER A 246 -21.97 -42.53 41.39
C SER A 246 -22.13 -42.13 39.90
N VAL A 247 -21.11 -42.33 39.05
CA VAL A 247 -21.33 -42.49 37.59
C VAL A 247 -20.24 -43.39 37.00
N THR A 248 -20.63 -44.54 36.45
CA THR A 248 -19.79 -45.45 35.66
C THR A 248 -19.83 -45.05 34.19
N GLY A 249 -18.72 -44.56 33.63
CA GLY A 249 -18.56 -44.46 32.17
C GLY A 249 -18.14 -45.81 31.60
N THR A 250 -18.75 -46.23 30.50
CA THR A 250 -18.41 -47.50 29.83
C THR A 250 -17.16 -47.33 28.96
N CYS A 251 -16.35 -48.38 28.75
CA CYS A 251 -15.14 -48.32 27.92
C CYS A 251 -15.41 -47.77 26.51
N LYS A 252 -16.60 -48.05 25.95
CA LYS A 252 -17.08 -47.55 24.66
C LYS A 252 -17.16 -46.02 24.56
N GLU A 253 -17.42 -45.34 25.68
CA GLU A 253 -17.54 -43.88 25.71
C GLU A 253 -16.19 -43.17 25.76
N ASN A 254 -15.15 -43.82 26.33
CA ASN A 254 -13.78 -43.31 26.28
C ASN A 254 -13.22 -43.43 24.86
N ASP A 255 -13.51 -44.54 24.18
CA ASP A 255 -13.14 -44.76 22.77
C ASP A 255 -13.78 -43.71 21.85
N GLU A 256 -15.06 -43.38 22.08
CA GLU A 256 -15.76 -42.35 21.30
C GLU A 256 -15.18 -40.94 21.53
N PHE A 257 -14.82 -40.61 22.77
CA PHE A 257 -14.21 -39.31 23.09
C PHE A 257 -12.79 -39.17 22.52
N LEU A 258 -11.99 -40.23 22.60
CA LEU A 258 -10.66 -40.28 21.96
C LEU A 258 -10.76 -40.17 20.43
N ARG A 259 -11.78 -40.79 19.82
CA ARG A 259 -12.05 -40.63 18.38
C ARG A 259 -12.32 -39.16 18.03
N ILE A 260 -13.21 -38.48 18.75
CA ILE A 260 -13.52 -37.06 18.53
C ILE A 260 -12.27 -36.19 18.70
N LEU A 261 -11.44 -36.44 19.73
CA LEU A 261 -10.19 -35.73 19.93
C LEU A 261 -9.18 -35.95 18.80
N ASN A 262 -9.09 -37.17 18.28
CA ASN A 262 -8.21 -37.51 17.17
C ASN A 262 -8.68 -36.88 15.85
N ASP A 263 -9.99 -36.87 15.61
CA ASP A 263 -10.60 -36.20 14.45
C ASP A 263 -10.33 -34.69 14.49
N LEU A 264 -10.55 -34.06 15.65
CA LEU A 264 -10.24 -32.63 15.86
C LEU A 264 -8.75 -32.34 15.69
N LYS A 265 -7.87 -33.21 16.22
CA LYS A 265 -6.42 -33.09 16.04
C LYS A 265 -6.03 -33.16 14.57
N LEU A 266 -6.64 -34.05 13.79
CA LEU A 266 -6.38 -34.20 12.36
C LEU A 266 -6.82 -32.95 11.58
N GLU A 267 -8.01 -32.43 11.89
CA GLU A 267 -8.56 -31.23 11.25
C GLU A 267 -7.69 -29.99 11.53
N ILE A 268 -7.34 -29.76 12.81
CA ILE A 268 -6.46 -28.65 13.20
C ILE A 268 -5.06 -28.80 12.60
N THR A 269 -4.53 -30.03 12.51
CA THR A 269 -3.24 -30.29 11.85
C THR A 269 -3.30 -29.96 10.35
N THR A 270 -4.44 -30.21 9.71
CA THR A 270 -4.65 -29.87 8.29
C THR A 270 -4.68 -28.36 8.09
N ILE A 271 -5.39 -27.64 8.95
CA ILE A 271 -5.41 -26.16 8.96
C ILE A 271 -3.99 -25.60 9.19
N ALA A 272 -3.23 -26.18 10.12
CA ALA A 272 -1.85 -25.78 10.38
C ALA A 272 -0.95 -25.96 9.14
N LYS A 273 -1.10 -27.07 8.41
CA LYS A 273 -0.37 -27.32 7.16
C LYS A 273 -0.71 -26.30 6.08
N GLN A 274 -2.01 -26.03 5.88
CA GLN A 274 -2.47 -25.01 4.94
C GLN A 274 -1.89 -23.63 5.28
N LEU A 275 -1.89 -23.27 6.57
CA LEU A 275 -1.32 -21.99 7.01
C LEU A 275 0.19 -21.90 6.74
N VAL A 276 0.94 -22.98 6.94
CA VAL A 276 2.38 -23.02 6.60
C VAL A 276 2.62 -22.85 5.11
N GLU A 277 1.76 -23.44 4.28
CA GLU A 277 1.82 -23.27 2.83
C GLU A 277 1.58 -21.82 2.42
N ILE A 278 0.54 -21.17 2.98
CA ILE A 278 0.23 -19.75 2.75
C ILE A 278 1.41 -18.86 3.19
N ILE A 279 1.98 -19.08 4.37
CA ILE A 279 3.11 -18.28 4.88
C ILE A 279 4.34 -18.37 3.98
N LYS A 280 4.54 -19.52 3.32
CA LYS A 280 5.70 -19.77 2.44
C LYS A 280 5.51 -19.25 1.02
N THR A 281 4.29 -19.32 0.50
CA THR A 281 3.99 -19.04 -0.90
C THR A 281 3.56 -17.60 -1.08
N ASP A 282 2.42 -17.23 -0.50
CA ASP A 282 1.86 -15.89 -0.58
C ASP A 282 1.08 -15.53 0.70
N PRO A 283 1.69 -14.76 1.62
CA PRO A 283 0.99 -14.29 2.81
C PRO A 283 -0.25 -13.43 2.53
N GLN A 284 -0.43 -12.86 1.33
CA GLN A 284 -1.65 -12.12 0.96
C GLN A 284 -2.86 -13.04 0.74
N GLN A 285 -2.66 -14.35 0.56
CA GLN A 285 -3.76 -15.29 0.41
C GLN A 285 -4.69 -15.26 1.65
N GLN A 286 -6.00 -15.31 1.39
CA GLN A 286 -6.99 -15.27 2.45
C GLN A 286 -6.92 -16.56 3.30
N PHE A 287 -6.80 -16.39 4.61
CA PHE A 287 -6.80 -17.46 5.60
C PHE A 287 -7.86 -17.15 6.65
N ASN A 288 -8.99 -17.85 6.59
CA ASN A 288 -10.14 -17.70 7.50
C ASN A 288 -10.51 -19.07 8.08
N PRO A 289 -9.84 -19.53 9.14
CA PRO A 289 -10.23 -20.77 9.81
C PRO A 289 -11.59 -20.59 10.50
N ASP A 290 -12.40 -21.65 10.58
CA ASP A 290 -13.67 -21.59 11.31
C ASP A 290 -13.38 -21.24 12.79
N PRO A 291 -13.88 -20.10 13.31
CA PRO A 291 -13.61 -19.66 14.68
C PRO A 291 -14.16 -20.62 15.74
N LYS A 292 -15.10 -21.51 15.38
CA LYS A 292 -15.62 -22.56 16.26
C LYS A 292 -14.64 -23.73 16.42
N LEU A 293 -13.75 -23.92 15.45
CA LEU A 293 -12.81 -25.04 15.43
C LEU A 293 -11.60 -24.78 16.34
N ILE A 294 -11.16 -23.51 16.43
CA ILE A 294 -10.01 -23.11 17.25
C ILE A 294 -10.38 -21.84 18.05
N PRO A 295 -11.03 -22.00 19.22
CA PRO A 295 -11.40 -20.87 20.07
C PRO A 295 -10.16 -20.09 20.53
N ARG A 296 -10.29 -18.76 20.63
CA ARG A 296 -9.26 -17.83 21.16
C ARG A 296 -7.98 -17.70 20.32
N LEU A 297 -8.06 -17.92 19.01
CA LEU A 297 -7.03 -17.37 18.14
C LEU A 297 -7.00 -15.83 18.27
N PRO A 298 -5.81 -15.20 18.19
CA PRO A 298 -5.71 -13.74 18.20
C PRO A 298 -6.61 -13.16 17.11
N ARG A 299 -7.61 -12.33 17.46
CA ARG A 299 -8.41 -11.63 16.44
C ARG A 299 -7.63 -10.47 15.84
N ASN A 300 -6.85 -9.81 16.70
CA ASN A 300 -5.96 -8.72 16.36
C ASN A 300 -4.53 -9.18 16.68
N GLY A 301 -3.64 -9.11 15.69
CA GLY A 301 -2.27 -9.59 15.79
C GLY A 301 -1.49 -9.25 14.53
N GLY A 302 -0.16 -9.32 14.60
CA GLY A 302 0.69 -9.09 13.43
C GLY A 302 1.03 -7.63 13.14
N ARG A 303 1.02 -6.74 14.14
CA ARG A 303 1.66 -5.44 13.96
C ARG A 303 3.17 -5.61 13.89
N SER A 304 3.77 -4.95 12.92
CA SER A 304 5.21 -4.80 12.88
C SER A 304 5.63 -3.75 13.89
N SER A 305 6.71 -4.01 14.62
CA SER A 305 7.35 -2.99 15.45
C SER A 305 7.83 -1.81 14.60
N MET A 306 8.34 -2.13 13.41
CA MET A 306 8.74 -1.18 12.39
C MET A 306 8.50 -1.75 10.99
N SER A 307 8.12 -0.91 10.04
CA SER A 307 8.01 -1.23 8.63
C SER A 307 8.65 -0.15 7.82
N THR A 308 9.10 -0.48 6.61
CA THR A 308 9.72 0.46 5.69
C THR A 308 8.81 0.68 4.50
N LYS A 309 8.67 1.92 4.06
CA LYS A 309 7.96 2.26 2.83
C LYS A 309 8.87 3.08 1.93
N GLN A 310 8.88 2.77 0.64
CA GLN A 310 9.56 3.60 -0.35
C GLN A 310 8.73 3.71 -1.61
N SER A 311 8.74 4.90 -2.21
CA SER A 311 8.08 5.18 -3.47
C SER A 311 9.07 5.79 -4.47
N ILE A 312 9.25 5.18 -5.64
CA ILE A 312 10.19 5.60 -6.70
C ILE A 312 9.46 5.65 -8.03
N ILE A 313 9.89 6.52 -8.95
CA ILE A 313 9.31 6.59 -10.30
C ILE A 313 9.62 5.29 -11.06
N ALA A 314 8.58 4.52 -11.40
CA ALA A 314 8.71 3.31 -12.22
C ALA A 314 8.63 3.62 -13.71
N ARG A 315 7.76 4.56 -14.10
CA ARG A 315 7.63 5.02 -15.47
C ARG A 315 7.60 6.54 -15.48
N PRO A 316 8.67 7.21 -15.93
CA PRO A 316 8.72 8.67 -15.98
C PRO A 316 7.81 9.20 -17.11
N PRO A 317 7.03 10.28 -16.90
CA PRO A 317 6.14 10.87 -17.92
C PRO A 317 6.94 11.64 -18.98
N SER A 318 6.47 11.75 -20.23
CA SER A 318 7.17 12.60 -21.22
C SER A 318 7.19 14.09 -20.81
N LEU A 319 6.17 14.54 -20.09
CA LEU A 319 6.08 15.87 -19.50
C LEU A 319 5.92 15.72 -17.98
N LEU A 320 6.99 16.00 -17.24
CA LEU A 320 7.03 15.94 -15.79
C LEU A 320 6.50 17.25 -15.19
N THR A 321 5.50 17.13 -14.32
CA THR A 321 5.00 18.24 -13.51
C THR A 321 5.45 18.05 -12.06
N LEU A 322 6.09 19.07 -11.50
CA LEU A 322 6.43 19.12 -10.07
C LEU A 322 5.67 20.27 -9.43
N HIS A 323 4.98 19.97 -8.34
CA HIS A 323 4.34 20.96 -7.48
C HIS A 323 5.17 21.12 -6.22
N LEU A 324 5.49 22.36 -5.86
CA LEU A 324 6.22 22.67 -4.63
C LEU A 324 5.22 23.12 -3.58
N ALA A 325 5.01 22.28 -2.56
CA ALA A 325 4.03 22.53 -1.50
C ALA A 325 4.48 23.71 -0.62
N ARG A 326 3.97 24.89 -0.95
CA ARG A 326 4.29 26.15 -0.27
C ARG A 326 3.33 26.51 0.86
N SER A 327 2.25 25.77 1.05
CA SER A 327 1.38 25.93 2.21
C SER A 327 1.90 25.06 3.34
N ALA A 328 2.17 25.67 4.50
CA ALA A 328 2.68 24.98 5.67
C ALA A 328 1.96 25.41 6.95
N ILE A 329 1.97 24.55 7.96
CA ILE A 329 1.42 24.84 9.28
C ILE A 329 2.58 25.25 10.18
N SER A 330 2.49 26.45 10.76
CA SER A 330 3.42 26.97 11.76
C SER A 330 3.32 26.18 13.07
N TYR A 331 4.32 26.31 13.94
CA TYR A 331 4.28 25.73 15.29
C TYR A 331 3.07 26.19 16.11
N ASP A 332 2.58 27.41 15.85
CA ASP A 332 1.40 27.98 16.50
C ASP A 332 0.06 27.48 15.89
N GLY A 333 0.12 26.65 14.85
CA GLY A 333 -1.06 26.12 14.14
C GLY A 333 -1.56 27.00 13.00
N ASP A 334 -0.98 28.19 12.81
CA ASP A 334 -1.33 29.09 11.71
C ASP A 334 -0.86 28.57 10.35
N ILE A 335 -1.66 28.80 9.32
CA ILE A 335 -1.27 28.46 7.95
C ILE A 335 -0.43 29.59 7.37
N ILE A 336 0.81 29.26 7.01
CA ILE A 336 1.81 30.18 6.48
C ILE A 336 2.27 29.77 5.09
N LYS A 337 2.83 30.73 4.35
CA LYS A 337 3.50 30.47 3.08
C LYS A 337 4.97 30.15 3.34
N ASN A 338 5.40 28.96 2.92
CA ASN A 338 6.80 28.58 2.84
C ASN A 338 7.48 29.34 1.68
N ASN A 339 8.29 30.32 2.06
CA ASN A 339 9.04 31.18 1.15
C ASN A 339 10.42 30.62 0.79
N CYS A 340 10.78 29.41 1.22
CA CYS A 340 12.03 28.74 0.86
C CYS A 340 12.30 28.88 -0.64
N PHE A 341 13.47 29.43 -0.97
CA PHE A 341 13.92 29.61 -2.34
C PHE A 341 14.43 28.28 -2.89
N VAL A 342 13.77 27.76 -3.92
CA VAL A 342 14.13 26.47 -4.52
C VAL A 342 15.01 26.72 -5.74
N LYS A 343 16.28 26.36 -5.65
CA LYS A 343 17.20 26.37 -6.78
C LYS A 343 16.83 25.24 -7.73
N ILE A 344 16.54 25.61 -8.98
CA ILE A 344 16.15 24.68 -10.04
C ILE A 344 17.23 24.62 -11.13
N PRO A 345 17.51 23.43 -11.70
CA PRO A 345 18.38 23.32 -12.85
C PRO A 345 17.61 23.56 -14.17
N GLU A 346 18.31 23.97 -15.24
CA GLU A 346 17.73 23.93 -16.58
C GLU A 346 17.50 22.49 -17.06
N PHE A 347 18.46 21.60 -16.72
CA PHE A 347 18.44 20.19 -17.06
C PHE A 347 18.37 19.37 -15.77
N LEU A 348 17.28 18.63 -15.59
CA LEU A 348 17.06 17.78 -14.44
C LEU A 348 17.41 16.33 -14.80
N ASP A 349 18.37 15.74 -14.10
CA ASP A 349 18.70 14.33 -14.24
C ASP A 349 17.86 13.51 -13.25
N LEU A 350 16.88 12.77 -13.78
CA LEU A 350 16.03 11.88 -13.00
C LEU A 350 16.55 10.45 -12.89
N THR A 351 17.71 10.11 -13.48
CA THR A 351 18.20 8.73 -13.59
C THR A 351 18.26 8.02 -12.22
N SER A 352 18.77 8.69 -11.19
CA SER A 352 18.87 8.15 -9.82
C SER A 352 17.52 7.89 -9.14
N TYR A 353 16.45 8.47 -9.67
CA TYR A 353 15.10 8.52 -9.08
C TYR A 353 14.10 7.65 -9.86
N VAL A 354 14.57 6.94 -10.89
CA VAL A 354 13.78 6.05 -11.73
C VAL A 354 14.25 4.62 -11.54
N THR A 355 13.32 3.66 -11.57
CA THR A 355 13.67 2.23 -11.50
C THR A 355 14.31 1.77 -12.81
N ASN A 356 15.20 0.79 -12.73
CA ASN A 356 15.90 0.20 -13.89
C ASN A 356 15.24 -1.12 -14.34
N GLY A 357 13.96 -1.30 -14.06
CA GLY A 357 13.21 -2.54 -14.33
C GLY A 357 13.52 -3.71 -13.39
N THR A 358 14.59 -3.64 -12.60
CA THR A 358 14.91 -4.63 -11.55
C THR A 358 14.69 -3.98 -10.18
N LEU A 359 13.94 -4.65 -9.29
CA LEU A 359 13.57 -4.10 -7.99
C LEU A 359 14.16 -4.97 -6.89
N GLU A 360 14.77 -4.34 -5.88
CA GLU A 360 15.28 -5.02 -4.70
C GLU A 360 14.10 -5.41 -3.78
N THR A 361 13.85 -6.72 -3.71
CA THR A 361 12.73 -7.30 -2.94
C THR A 361 13.18 -8.30 -1.89
N SER A 362 14.48 -8.40 -1.60
CA SER A 362 15.01 -9.34 -0.61
C SER A 362 15.08 -8.75 0.80
N ASP A 363 15.35 -7.44 0.91
CA ASP A 363 15.57 -6.75 2.18
C ASP A 363 14.71 -5.47 2.26
N PRO A 364 13.75 -5.38 3.20
CA PRO A 364 12.89 -4.21 3.33
C PRO A 364 13.68 -2.96 3.74
N THR A 365 14.84 -3.11 4.37
CA THR A 365 15.66 -1.99 4.87
C THR A 365 16.53 -1.34 3.80
N LYS A 366 16.65 -1.95 2.62
CA LYS A 366 17.42 -1.40 1.49
C LYS A 366 16.52 -0.66 0.52
N SER A 367 17.03 0.30 -0.23
CA SER A 367 16.24 0.96 -1.26
C SER A 367 15.68 -0.05 -2.29
N ILE A 368 14.47 0.19 -2.80
CA ILE A 368 13.83 -0.60 -3.86
C ILE A 368 14.61 -0.53 -5.18
N LYS A 369 15.36 0.55 -5.42
CA LYS A 369 16.20 0.68 -6.61
C LYS A 369 17.51 -0.07 -6.40
N ASP A 370 17.82 -0.98 -7.32
CA ASP A 370 19.12 -1.64 -7.38
C ASP A 370 20.17 -0.70 -8.00
N PRO A 371 21.30 -0.41 -7.33
CA PRO A 371 22.35 0.47 -7.87
C PRO A 371 23.14 -0.11 -9.05
N SER A 372 22.96 -1.39 -9.39
CA SER A 372 23.84 -2.10 -10.32
C SER A 372 23.64 -1.78 -11.81
N ASN A 373 22.59 -1.05 -12.20
CA ASN A 373 22.27 -0.86 -13.62
C ASN A 373 21.54 0.47 -13.93
N ASP A 374 22.28 1.54 -14.26
CA ASP A 374 21.72 2.83 -14.72
C ASP A 374 22.07 3.07 -16.20
N ASP A 375 21.70 2.12 -17.07
CA ASP A 375 22.06 2.15 -18.50
C ASP A 375 21.28 3.22 -19.30
N GLU A 376 20.04 3.53 -18.90
CA GLU A 376 19.19 4.53 -19.56
C GLU A 376 19.12 5.83 -18.75
N ARG A 377 19.77 6.88 -19.25
CA ARG A 377 19.66 8.20 -18.62
C ARG A 377 18.30 8.82 -18.85
N VAL A 378 17.70 9.31 -17.78
CA VAL A 378 16.40 9.98 -17.82
C VAL A 378 16.61 11.47 -17.56
N ILE A 379 16.84 12.23 -18.64
CA ILE A 379 17.13 13.66 -18.55
C ILE A 379 15.91 14.46 -19.00
N TYR A 380 15.64 15.54 -18.28
CA TYR A 380 14.58 16.47 -18.56
C TYR A 380 15.12 17.88 -18.78
N LYS A 381 14.45 18.65 -19.64
CA LYS A 381 14.71 20.07 -19.85
C LYS A 381 13.54 20.91 -19.35
N LEU A 382 13.82 21.94 -18.58
CA LEU A 382 12.81 22.87 -18.07
C LEU A 382 12.13 23.61 -19.23
N VAL A 383 10.80 23.55 -19.31
CA VAL A 383 9.99 24.18 -20.37
C VAL A 383 9.26 25.42 -19.86
N SER A 384 8.70 25.33 -18.66
CA SER A 384 8.01 26.45 -18.01
C SER A 384 7.95 26.28 -16.50
N LEU A 385 7.72 27.39 -15.80
CA LEU A 385 7.46 27.41 -14.37
C LEU A 385 6.44 28.49 -14.03
N VAL A 386 5.62 28.22 -13.02
CA VAL A 386 4.64 29.16 -12.46
C VAL A 386 5.20 29.70 -11.16
N VAL A 387 5.03 30.99 -10.89
CA VAL A 387 5.44 31.63 -9.63
C VAL A 387 4.21 32.21 -8.95
N HIS A 388 4.14 32.07 -7.64
CA HIS A 388 3.12 32.70 -6.81
C HIS A 388 3.71 33.83 -5.99
N PHE A 389 3.23 35.07 -6.20
CA PHE A 389 3.50 36.20 -5.32
C PHE A 389 2.33 36.42 -4.37
N GLY A 390 2.60 36.85 -3.14
CA GLY A 390 1.56 37.05 -2.13
C GLY A 390 1.69 36.10 -0.94
N THR A 391 0.61 35.99 -0.17
CA THR A 391 0.54 35.21 1.07
C THR A 391 0.06 33.78 0.80
N HIS A 392 -0.33 33.04 1.83
CA HIS A 392 -1.02 31.76 1.67
C HIS A 392 -2.45 31.92 1.10
N SER A 393 -3.13 33.02 1.43
CA SER A 393 -4.57 33.16 1.19
C SER A 393 -4.93 33.99 -0.04
N TYR A 394 -3.98 34.77 -0.56
CA TYR A 394 -4.18 35.59 -1.74
C TYR A 394 -2.85 35.89 -2.41
N GLY A 395 -2.92 36.20 -3.70
CA GLY A 395 -1.73 36.51 -4.46
C GLY A 395 -1.95 36.72 -5.94
N HIS A 396 -0.86 36.55 -6.68
CA HIS A 396 -0.80 36.68 -8.12
C HIS A 396 0.09 35.59 -8.71
N PHE A 397 -0.39 34.95 -9.77
CA PHE A 397 0.36 33.93 -10.50
C PHE A 397 0.93 34.51 -11.79
N ILE A 398 2.21 34.26 -12.01
CA ILE A 398 2.88 34.54 -13.29
C ILE A 398 3.49 33.25 -13.83
N THR A 399 3.88 33.27 -15.10
CA THR A 399 4.57 32.14 -15.74
C THR A 399 5.83 32.60 -16.45
N TYR A 400 6.94 31.90 -16.24
CA TYR A 400 8.08 31.93 -17.16
C TYR A 400 7.98 30.71 -18.08
N ARG A 401 8.10 30.91 -19.39
CA ARG A 401 8.04 29.81 -20.35
C ARG A 401 8.98 30.01 -21.53
N ARG A 402 9.42 28.90 -22.10
CA ARG A 402 10.10 28.92 -23.40
C ARG A 402 9.14 29.28 -24.52
N LYS A 403 9.70 29.88 -25.57
CA LYS A 403 9.05 29.99 -26.87
C LYS A 403 8.68 28.60 -27.39
N PRO A 404 7.44 28.36 -27.82
CA PRO A 404 7.09 27.12 -28.49
C PRO A 404 7.98 26.94 -29.73
N SER A 405 8.78 25.88 -29.74
CA SER A 405 9.46 25.40 -30.96
C SER A 405 8.37 24.91 -31.91
N GLY A 406 8.31 25.45 -33.13
CA GLY A 406 7.26 25.11 -34.11
C GLY A 406 7.24 23.65 -34.62
N GLN A 407 7.98 22.74 -33.98
CA GLN A 407 7.82 21.31 -34.15
C GLN A 407 6.66 20.86 -33.26
N LEU A 408 5.46 20.81 -33.85
CA LEU A 408 4.32 20.13 -33.26
C LEU A 408 4.74 18.72 -32.83
N ILE A 409 4.38 18.38 -31.60
CA ILE A 409 4.57 17.07 -30.96
C ILE A 409 4.15 15.96 -31.92
N THR A 410 5.09 15.32 -32.60
CA THR A 410 4.86 13.98 -33.16
C THR A 410 4.88 13.00 -32.00
N PRO A 411 3.81 12.22 -31.76
CA PRO A 411 3.80 11.21 -30.70
C PRO A 411 4.98 10.27 -30.88
N LEU A 412 5.71 10.04 -29.80
CA LEU A 412 6.84 9.13 -29.66
C LEU A 412 6.65 7.88 -30.53
N MET A 413 7.31 7.86 -31.69
CA MET A 413 7.31 6.67 -32.55
C MET A 413 8.15 5.60 -31.86
N SER A 414 7.51 4.47 -31.59
CA SER A 414 8.18 3.24 -31.20
C SER A 414 9.28 2.89 -32.19
N SER A 415 10.40 2.41 -31.65
CA SER A 415 11.57 1.96 -32.37
C SER A 415 11.20 0.98 -33.49
N THR A 416 11.23 1.41 -34.75
CA THR A 416 11.70 0.63 -35.91
C THR A 416 11.60 1.45 -37.19
N LYS A 417 12.69 1.42 -37.99
CA LYS A 417 12.90 2.01 -39.32
C LYS A 417 13.43 3.45 -39.38
N LEU A 418 14.65 3.62 -38.89
CA LEU A 418 15.59 4.56 -39.51
C LEU A 418 16.27 3.86 -40.70
N SER A 419 15.75 4.08 -41.91
CA SER A 419 16.57 4.02 -43.12
C SER A 419 15.89 4.76 -44.26
N SER A 420 16.65 5.66 -44.89
CA SER A 420 16.35 6.35 -46.16
C SER A 420 15.72 7.74 -46.08
N LEU A 421 16.47 8.71 -45.55
CA LEU A 421 16.51 10.07 -46.12
C LEU A 421 17.98 10.51 -46.18
N LYS A 422 18.63 10.21 -47.30
CA LYS A 422 19.82 10.92 -47.75
C LYS A 422 19.32 12.22 -48.39
N ASN A 423 19.70 13.36 -47.83
CA ASN A 423 20.13 14.55 -48.58
C ASN A 423 20.77 15.52 -47.59
N HIS A 424 22.09 15.55 -47.68
CA HIS A 424 22.99 16.52 -47.07
C HIS A 424 22.74 17.88 -47.75
N ASP A 425 22.54 18.93 -46.95
CA ASP A 425 22.96 20.34 -47.21
C ASP A 425 21.94 21.46 -46.88
N ASP A 426 20.71 21.19 -46.44
CA ASP A 426 19.77 22.25 -46.00
C ASP A 426 19.45 22.28 -44.49
N PHE A 427 20.07 21.42 -43.67
CA PHE A 427 19.74 21.28 -42.23
C PHE A 427 20.74 21.98 -41.27
N ARG A 428 21.35 23.08 -41.70
CA ARG A 428 22.36 23.80 -40.89
C ARG A 428 21.92 25.19 -40.38
N ALA A 429 20.66 25.59 -40.58
CA ALA A 429 20.17 26.92 -40.19
C ALA A 429 18.94 26.93 -39.24
N SER A 430 18.54 25.79 -38.67
CA SER A 430 17.33 25.69 -37.82
C SER A 430 17.56 25.22 -36.38
N SER A 431 18.80 25.10 -35.90
CA SER A 431 19.09 24.59 -34.55
C SER A 431 19.52 25.66 -33.52
N GLU A 432 19.40 26.96 -33.81
CA GLU A 432 19.88 28.02 -32.91
C GLU A 432 18.80 28.87 -32.20
N ASN A 433 17.49 28.71 -32.45
CA ASN A 433 16.47 29.64 -31.93
C ASN A 433 15.30 29.01 -31.11
N SER A 434 15.59 28.18 -30.10
CA SER A 434 14.57 27.75 -29.11
C SER A 434 14.94 28.03 -27.63
N ASN A 435 15.91 28.92 -27.39
CA ASN A 435 16.31 29.34 -26.04
C ASN A 435 15.67 30.66 -25.58
N ASP A 436 14.73 31.20 -26.35
CA ASP A 436 13.98 32.39 -25.94
C ASP A 436 13.04 32.06 -24.79
N TRP A 437 13.14 32.86 -23.72
CA TRP A 437 12.28 32.81 -22.55
C TRP A 437 11.37 34.03 -22.52
N TYR A 438 10.16 33.81 -22.01
CA TYR A 438 9.15 34.85 -21.84
C TYR A 438 8.60 34.81 -20.42
N PHE A 439 8.48 35.98 -19.83
CA PHE A 439 7.67 36.26 -18.66
C PHE A 439 6.25 36.57 -19.13
N VAL A 440 5.25 35.98 -18.48
CA VAL A 440 3.84 36.17 -18.77
C VAL A 440 3.10 36.46 -17.47
N SER A 441 2.49 37.65 -17.39
CA SER A 441 1.59 38.07 -16.33
C SER A 441 0.29 38.53 -16.98
N ASP A 442 -0.71 37.65 -16.98
CA ASP A 442 -1.98 37.87 -17.67
C ASP A 442 -1.79 38.27 -19.15
N GLU A 443 -2.11 39.51 -19.48
CA GLU A 443 -2.02 40.10 -20.83
C GLU A 443 -0.58 40.54 -21.18
N GLU A 444 0.26 40.74 -20.17
CA GLU A 444 1.62 41.24 -20.33
C GLU A 444 2.59 40.11 -20.64
N VAL A 445 3.26 40.22 -21.79
CA VAL A 445 4.26 39.26 -22.25
C VAL A 445 5.57 39.99 -22.52
N GLN A 446 6.63 39.58 -21.84
CA GLN A 446 7.95 40.19 -21.98
C GLN A 446 9.01 39.13 -22.26
N ARG A 447 9.95 39.41 -23.17
CA ARG A 447 11.11 38.55 -23.38
C ARG A 447 12.08 38.72 -22.21
N VAL A 448 12.54 37.60 -21.66
CA VAL A 448 13.46 37.55 -20.52
C VAL A 448 14.59 36.56 -20.79
N SER A 449 15.63 36.59 -19.97
CA SER A 449 16.70 35.60 -20.04
C SER A 449 16.33 34.34 -19.28
N ILE A 450 17.01 33.22 -19.59
CA ILE A 450 16.89 32.01 -18.77
C ILE A 450 17.34 32.24 -17.31
N ARG A 451 18.27 33.17 -17.08
CA ARG A 451 18.74 33.49 -15.72
C ARG A 451 17.63 34.10 -14.87
N ASP A 452 16.76 34.89 -15.47
CA ASP A 452 15.60 35.47 -14.79
C ASP A 452 14.61 34.36 -14.40
N ALA A 453 14.37 33.40 -15.30
CA ALA A 453 13.51 32.25 -15.02
C ALA A 453 14.09 31.34 -13.91
N LEU A 454 15.38 31.00 -13.97
CA LEU A 454 16.06 30.18 -12.95
C LEU A 454 16.25 30.92 -11.61
N GLY A 455 16.24 32.26 -11.62
CA GLY A 455 16.29 33.11 -10.44
C GLY A 455 14.92 33.35 -9.78
N ALA A 456 13.83 32.89 -10.40
CA ALA A 456 12.50 32.99 -9.83
C ALA A 456 12.25 31.92 -8.75
N ASN A 457 11.25 32.14 -7.89
CA ASN A 457 10.88 31.19 -6.84
C ASN A 457 9.66 30.34 -7.27
N PRO A 458 9.84 29.11 -7.78
CA PRO A 458 8.79 28.38 -8.48
C PRO A 458 7.69 27.85 -7.55
N TYR A 459 6.49 27.72 -8.08
CA TYR A 459 5.34 27.05 -7.45
C TYR A 459 5.00 25.75 -8.18
N LEU A 460 4.88 25.82 -9.52
CA LEU A 460 4.79 24.66 -10.41
C LEU A 460 5.97 24.67 -11.37
N LEU A 461 6.50 23.50 -11.68
CA LEU A 461 7.57 23.30 -12.65
C LEU A 461 7.13 22.29 -13.71
N PHE A 462 7.44 22.57 -14.97
CA PHE A 462 7.15 21.71 -16.10
C PHE A 462 8.44 21.41 -16.87
N TYR A 463 8.74 20.14 -16.94
CA TYR A 463 9.96 19.59 -17.51
C TYR A 463 9.60 18.60 -18.63
N GLU A 464 10.26 18.68 -19.77
CA GLU A 464 10.06 17.76 -20.90
C GLU A 464 11.25 16.81 -21.05
N ARG A 465 10.99 15.53 -21.29
CA ARG A 465 12.03 14.51 -21.48
C ARG A 465 12.77 14.75 -22.81
N ILE A 466 14.11 14.70 -22.80
CA ILE A 466 14.96 14.94 -23.99
C ILE A 466 15.71 13.71 -24.47
#